data_AF-A0A958BKF8-F1
#
_entry.id   AF-A0A958BKF8-F1
#
_cell.length_a   1.000
_cell.length_b   1.000
_cell.length_c   1.000
_cell.angle_alpha   90.00
_cell.angle_beta   90.00
_cell.angle_gamma   90.00
#
_symmetry.space_group_name_H-M   'P 1'
#
loop_
_entity.id
_entity.type
_entity.pdbx_description
1 polymer ?
#
loop_
_entity_poly.entity_id
_entity_poly.type
_entity_poly.pdbx_seq_one_letter_code
_entity_poly.pdbx_strand_id
1 'polypeptide(L)'
;ACDVSGNAIITTPMGEGPLGAFAATGPVIVSTDHLVSTEYLRRHNASVKLPAHLVSAVVHVPLGGHPRGQTNVGCEDLDQYADDYNFQYLVRKAGRGGEQAFQEFLDHWILSCKDQEEFLQKLGSDRIRRLRGKANGSMWLEETLDAAAGGIGENDQPGQMSPDEKVYVGSEMMIVAAARKQAELAKKLELRNVLAGVGAANLSAWLALAKLRDEGYEFETMAEMGYFGYEPRPGDPYIFNFKNTPTCLQTNDILSILGIYVNNDRNLGSLGAAQVSRYGDVNSTCIPGKLHLLGSGGGNDVASGSAAVVVTAYLGKEKFKESCDYVTSPGKNVRMVVTDRCVFEKEPGKEELVLTGYFAGGAQGYASEEEAVADIKSQVGWPLKVADKLEAVEPPTKEELYILRMYDPHRQFLR
;
A
#
# COMPACT_ATOMS: atom_id res chain seq x y z
N ALA A 1 -8.65 -3.48 23.38
CA ALA A 1 -9.36 -3.55 24.68
C ALA A 1 -8.34 -3.71 25.80
N CYS A 2 -8.60 -3.17 26.99
CA CYS A 2 -7.67 -3.21 28.13
C CYS A 2 -8.43 -3.44 29.45
N ASP A 3 -7.84 -4.16 30.40
CA ASP A 3 -8.35 -4.11 31.78
C ASP A 3 -7.85 -2.88 32.54
N VAL A 4 -8.45 -2.59 33.69
CA VAL A 4 -8.08 -1.42 34.52
C VAL A 4 -6.65 -1.50 35.08
N SER A 5 -6.01 -2.67 35.02
CA SER A 5 -4.62 -2.85 35.45
C SER A 5 -3.63 -2.54 34.33
N GLY A 6 -4.06 -2.50 33.07
CA GLY A 6 -3.19 -2.24 31.92
C GLY A 6 -2.87 -3.46 31.07
N ASN A 7 -3.46 -4.62 31.34
CA ASN A 7 -3.31 -5.76 30.43
C ASN A 7 -4.14 -5.51 29.18
N ALA A 8 -3.49 -5.42 28.01
CA ALA A 8 -4.15 -5.01 26.78
C ALA A 8 -4.11 -6.07 25.69
N ILE A 9 -5.27 -6.22 25.03
CA ILE A 9 -5.43 -6.89 23.76
C ILE A 9 -5.10 -5.91 22.64
N ILE A 10 -4.25 -6.36 21.72
CA ILE A 10 -4.03 -5.75 20.41
C ILE A 10 -4.65 -6.70 19.39
N THR A 11 -5.69 -6.26 18.68
CA THR A 11 -6.36 -7.07 17.66
C THR A 11 -5.51 -7.17 16.40
N THR A 12 -5.74 -8.22 15.61
CA THR A 12 -4.96 -8.43 14.38
C THR A 12 -5.61 -7.76 13.16
N PRO A 13 -4.84 -7.22 12.20
CA PRO A 13 -3.38 -7.19 12.14
C PRO A 13 -2.80 -6.27 13.23
N MET A 14 -1.70 -6.69 13.86
CA MET A 14 -1.20 -6.03 15.08
C MET A 14 -0.41 -4.75 14.79
N GLY A 15 -0.07 -4.46 13.53
CA GLY A 15 0.76 -3.31 13.18
C GLY A 15 2.12 -3.38 13.88
N GLU A 16 2.53 -2.28 14.51
CA GLU A 16 3.77 -2.21 15.29
C GLU A 16 3.74 -3.09 16.56
N GLY A 17 2.56 -3.56 16.97
CA GLY A 17 2.38 -4.35 18.18
C GLY A 17 2.79 -3.59 19.46
N PRO A 18 3.15 -4.30 20.54
CA PRO A 18 3.48 -3.69 21.83
C PRO A 18 4.93 -3.16 21.93
N LEU A 19 5.70 -3.10 20.83
CA LEU A 19 7.13 -2.82 20.87
C LEU A 19 7.48 -1.48 21.52
N GLY A 20 6.70 -0.43 21.20
CA GLY A 20 6.90 0.88 21.79
C GLY A 20 6.79 0.85 23.32
N ALA A 21 5.89 0.03 23.86
CA ALA A 21 5.74 -0.15 25.30
C ALA A 21 6.89 -0.98 25.91
N PHE A 22 7.40 -2.00 25.21
CA PHE A 22 8.56 -2.78 25.66
C PHE A 22 9.87 -1.99 25.64
N ALA A 23 10.00 -1.04 24.72
CA ALA A 23 11.17 -0.18 24.58
C ALA A 23 11.09 1.09 25.45
N ALA A 24 9.95 1.36 26.07
CA ALA A 24 9.75 2.59 26.84
C ALA A 24 10.67 2.64 28.07
N THR A 25 11.41 3.75 28.21
CA THR A 25 12.17 4.06 29.42
C THR A 25 11.40 4.93 30.41
N GLY A 26 10.27 5.49 29.96
CA GLY A 26 9.36 6.32 30.75
C GLY A 26 7.97 5.70 30.92
N PRO A 27 7.00 6.48 31.44
CA PRO A 27 5.64 5.99 31.65
C PRO A 27 4.98 5.53 30.35
N VAL A 28 4.32 4.36 30.38
CA VAL A 28 3.51 3.86 29.27
C VAL A 28 2.05 4.18 29.53
N ILE A 29 1.41 4.84 28.57
CA ILE A 29 -0.02 5.17 28.61
C ILE A 29 -0.73 4.35 27.53
N VAL A 30 -1.77 3.60 27.92
CA VAL A 30 -2.61 2.84 26.99
C VAL A 30 -3.93 3.58 26.79
N SER A 31 -4.19 4.09 25.59
CA SER A 31 -5.53 4.46 25.16
C SER A 31 -6.26 3.22 24.66
N THR A 32 -7.55 3.09 24.98
CA THR A 32 -8.33 1.92 24.54
C THR A 32 -9.79 2.25 24.27
N ASP A 33 -10.34 1.63 23.23
CA ASP A 33 -11.75 1.71 22.88
C ASP A 33 -12.67 1.04 23.91
N HIS A 34 -12.18 0.01 24.60
CA HIS A 34 -12.97 -0.79 25.51
C HIS A 34 -12.20 -1.13 26.79
N LEU A 35 -12.79 -0.79 27.93
CA LEU A 35 -12.41 -1.36 29.22
C LEU A 35 -13.11 -2.71 29.40
N VAL A 36 -12.34 -3.75 29.69
CA VAL A 36 -12.83 -5.12 29.87
C VAL A 36 -12.39 -5.69 31.22
N SER A 37 -13.03 -6.76 31.67
CA SER A 37 -12.60 -7.46 32.89
C SER A 37 -11.35 -8.30 32.64
N THR A 38 -10.53 -8.54 33.67
CA THR A 38 -9.42 -9.49 33.57
C THR A 38 -9.89 -10.89 33.17
N GLU A 39 -11.13 -11.27 33.52
CA GLU A 39 -11.72 -12.55 33.09
C GLU A 39 -11.98 -12.60 31.58
N TYR A 40 -12.40 -11.48 30.98
CA TYR A 40 -12.47 -11.36 29.53
C TYR A 40 -11.11 -11.62 28.89
N LEU A 41 -10.04 -11.02 29.45
CA LEU A 41 -8.68 -11.19 28.94
C LEU A 41 -8.21 -12.65 29.05
N ARG A 42 -8.56 -13.38 30.12
CA ARG A 42 -8.22 -14.80 30.24
C ARG A 42 -8.85 -15.66 29.14
N ARG A 43 -10.09 -15.35 28.74
CA ARG A 43 -10.77 -16.03 27.62
C ARG A 43 -10.12 -15.71 26.27
N HIS A 44 -9.52 -14.53 26.13
CA HIS A 44 -8.83 -14.06 24.93
C HIS A 44 -7.31 -14.01 25.10
N ASN A 45 -6.73 -14.89 25.92
CA ASN A 45 -5.33 -14.77 26.36
C ASN A 45 -4.32 -14.77 25.19
N ALA A 46 -4.64 -15.42 24.07
CA ALA A 46 -3.82 -15.43 22.87
C ALA A 46 -3.68 -14.04 22.23
N SER A 47 -4.64 -13.16 22.46
CA SER A 47 -4.69 -11.78 21.92
C SER A 47 -4.16 -10.73 22.90
N VAL A 48 -3.85 -11.12 24.15
CA VAL A 48 -3.23 -10.21 25.14
C VAL A 48 -1.74 -10.06 24.80
N LYS A 49 -1.34 -8.87 24.37
CA LYS A 49 0.02 -8.60 23.88
C LYS A 49 0.81 -7.63 24.74
N LEU A 50 0.13 -6.83 25.55
CA LEU A 50 0.77 -5.87 26.47
C LEU A 50 0.44 -6.23 27.92
N PRO A 51 1.43 -6.63 28.74
CA PRO A 51 1.22 -6.91 30.15
C PRO A 51 1.17 -5.63 31.01
N ALA A 52 0.31 -5.63 32.02
CA ALA A 52 0.04 -4.51 32.93
C ALA A 52 1.27 -3.94 33.64
N HIS A 53 2.29 -4.75 33.94
CA HIS A 53 3.45 -4.30 34.73
C HIS A 53 4.28 -3.20 34.07
N LEU A 54 4.09 -2.98 32.76
CA LEU A 54 4.72 -1.90 32.01
C LEU A 54 3.85 -0.64 31.95
N VAL A 55 2.55 -0.77 32.21
CA VAL A 55 1.56 0.28 32.01
C VAL A 55 1.45 1.17 33.24
N SER A 56 1.61 2.46 33.02
CA SER A 56 1.48 3.49 34.05
C SER A 56 0.07 4.08 34.14
N ALA A 57 -0.66 4.13 33.03
CA ALA A 57 -2.03 4.61 32.99
C ALA A 57 -2.85 3.97 31.86
N VAL A 58 -4.14 3.77 32.11
CA VAL A 58 -5.13 3.35 31.11
C VAL A 58 -6.14 4.47 30.92
N VAL A 59 -6.37 4.86 29.67
CA VAL A 59 -7.31 5.91 29.29
C VAL A 59 -8.36 5.31 28.36
N HIS A 60 -9.63 5.40 28.75
CA HIS A 60 -10.74 4.95 27.92
C HIS A 60 -11.06 6.01 26.87
N VAL A 61 -10.80 5.70 25.60
CA VAL A 61 -10.97 6.59 24.45
C VAL A 61 -11.71 5.82 23.35
N PRO A 62 -13.05 5.72 23.41
CA PRO A 62 -13.84 5.06 22.37
C PRO A 62 -13.61 5.70 21.00
N LEU A 63 -13.46 4.88 19.95
CA LEU A 63 -13.10 5.33 18.60
C LEU A 63 -11.74 6.05 18.55
N GLY A 64 -10.83 5.75 19.48
CA GLY A 64 -9.56 6.47 19.64
C GLY A 64 -8.60 6.31 18.47
N GLY A 65 -8.79 5.29 17.63
CA GLY A 65 -8.03 5.11 16.38
C GLY A 65 -8.48 6.02 15.22
N HIS A 66 -9.62 6.72 15.32
CA HIS A 66 -10.09 7.60 14.25
C HIS A 66 -9.04 8.66 13.89
N PRO A 67 -8.79 8.94 12.58
CA PRO A 67 -9.55 8.50 11.40
C PRO A 67 -9.08 7.19 10.77
N ARG A 68 -8.20 6.43 11.45
CA ARG A 68 -7.89 5.06 11.05
C ARG A 68 -9.00 4.12 11.52
N GLY A 69 -9.17 2.99 10.85
CA GLY A 69 -10.07 1.94 11.31
C GLY A 69 -9.47 1.06 12.42
N GLN A 70 -10.31 0.23 13.02
CA GLN A 70 -9.92 -0.81 13.97
C GLN A 70 -10.67 -2.10 13.65
N THR A 71 -9.96 -3.23 13.66
CA THR A 71 -10.55 -4.58 13.51
C THR A 71 -10.88 -5.18 14.86
N ASN A 72 -11.82 -6.12 14.88
CA ASN A 72 -12.11 -6.97 16.04
C ASN A 72 -11.73 -8.44 15.80
N VAL A 73 -10.87 -8.72 14.82
CA VAL A 73 -10.46 -10.11 14.50
C VAL A 73 -9.79 -10.75 15.72
N GLY A 74 -10.29 -11.92 16.10
CA GLY A 74 -9.89 -12.65 17.32
C GLY A 74 -10.62 -12.24 18.60
N CYS A 75 -11.47 -11.20 18.55
CA CYS A 75 -12.28 -10.68 19.65
C CYS A 75 -13.60 -10.10 19.11
N GLU A 76 -14.42 -10.94 18.46
CA GLU A 76 -15.60 -10.50 17.67
C GLU A 76 -16.68 -9.78 18.47
N ASP A 77 -16.65 -9.89 19.80
CA ASP A 77 -17.54 -9.19 20.72
C ASP A 77 -17.12 -7.75 21.03
N LEU A 78 -15.97 -7.29 20.51
CA LEU A 78 -15.55 -5.89 20.51
C LEU A 78 -16.08 -5.13 19.29
N ASP A 79 -16.22 -3.81 19.42
CA ASP A 79 -16.57 -2.95 18.29
C ASP A 79 -15.42 -2.92 17.27
N GLN A 80 -15.79 -2.79 15.99
CA GLN A 80 -14.88 -2.47 14.89
C GLN A 80 -15.43 -1.31 14.07
N TYR A 81 -14.55 -0.63 13.35
CA TYR A 81 -14.90 0.50 12.49
C TYR A 81 -13.89 0.66 11.36
N ALA A 82 -14.35 1.07 10.18
CA ALA A 82 -13.51 1.27 9.02
C ALA A 82 -12.72 2.58 9.09
N ASP A 83 -11.74 2.72 8.19
CA ASP A 83 -11.10 3.99 7.91
C ASP A 83 -12.11 5.08 7.50
N ASP A 84 -11.92 6.31 7.97
CA ASP A 84 -12.68 7.49 7.54
C ASP A 84 -11.87 8.23 6.47
N TYR A 85 -11.83 7.74 5.23
CA TYR A 85 -11.01 8.37 4.18
C TYR A 85 -11.43 9.82 3.92
N ASN A 86 -12.73 10.14 4.06
CA ASN A 86 -13.22 11.52 4.00
C ASN A 86 -12.51 12.43 5.02
N PHE A 87 -12.39 11.98 6.28
CA PHE A 87 -11.67 12.74 7.30
C PHE A 87 -10.17 12.78 7.03
N GLN A 88 -9.57 11.68 6.54
CA GLN A 88 -8.17 11.68 6.13
C GLN A 88 -7.91 12.67 4.98
N TYR A 89 -8.83 12.84 4.04
CA TYR A 89 -8.74 13.88 3.00
C TYR A 89 -8.84 15.29 3.59
N LEU A 90 -9.65 15.52 4.63
CA LEU A 90 -9.68 16.80 5.35
C LEU A 90 -8.33 17.11 6.00
N VAL A 91 -7.72 16.14 6.69
CA VAL A 91 -6.38 16.28 7.28
C VAL A 91 -5.35 16.63 6.21
N ARG A 92 -5.35 15.90 5.08
CA ARG A 92 -4.44 16.15 3.95
C ARG A 92 -4.65 17.52 3.33
N LYS A 93 -5.92 17.95 3.18
CA LYS A 93 -6.27 19.27 2.64
C LYS A 93 -5.76 20.38 3.56
N ALA A 94 -5.96 20.24 4.87
CA ALA A 94 -5.46 21.19 5.86
C ALA A 94 -3.92 21.27 5.82
N GLY A 95 -3.24 20.12 5.81
CA GLY A 95 -1.77 20.09 5.73
C GLY A 95 -1.20 20.73 4.47
N ARG A 96 -1.88 20.62 3.33
CA ARG A 96 -1.49 21.32 2.08
C ARG A 96 -1.77 22.83 2.11
N GLY A 97 -2.67 23.28 2.98
CA GLY A 97 -3.00 24.69 3.15
C GLY A 97 -1.95 25.51 3.92
N GLY A 98 -0.89 24.87 4.41
CA GLY A 98 0.15 25.51 5.22
C GLY A 98 -0.18 25.54 6.71
N GLU A 99 0.71 26.13 7.49
CA GLU A 99 0.67 26.09 8.96
C GLU A 99 -0.63 26.64 9.54
N GLN A 100 -1.11 27.79 9.04
CA GLN A 100 -2.36 28.39 9.52
C GLN A 100 -3.57 27.48 9.27
N ALA A 101 -3.73 26.95 8.06
CA ALA A 101 -4.86 26.07 7.73
C ALA A 101 -4.82 24.77 8.54
N PHE A 102 -3.62 24.25 8.84
CA PHE A 102 -3.46 23.09 9.70
C PHE A 102 -3.78 23.41 11.16
N GLN A 103 -3.38 24.59 11.66
CA GLN A 103 -3.74 25.04 13.00
C GLN A 103 -5.25 25.23 13.14
N GLU A 104 -5.92 25.84 12.16
CA GLU A 104 -7.39 25.98 12.15
C GLU A 104 -8.10 24.61 12.17
N PHE A 105 -7.54 23.61 11.48
CA PHE A 105 -8.03 22.24 11.54
C PHE A 105 -7.86 21.63 12.94
N LEU A 106 -6.68 21.79 13.56
CA LEU A 106 -6.42 21.30 14.91
C LEU A 106 -7.29 21.99 15.95
N ASP A 107 -7.42 23.31 15.87
CA ASP A 107 -8.28 24.10 16.76
C ASP A 107 -9.72 23.62 16.66
N HIS A 108 -10.23 23.41 15.44
CA HIS A 108 -11.59 22.96 15.24
C HIS A 108 -11.80 21.50 15.68
N TRP A 109 -11.02 20.55 15.19
CA TRP A 109 -11.33 19.13 15.42
C TRP A 109 -10.79 18.59 16.72
N ILE A 110 -9.70 19.16 17.24
CA ILE A 110 -8.95 18.56 18.35
C ILE A 110 -8.98 19.49 19.58
N LEU A 111 -8.41 20.69 19.47
CA LEU A 111 -8.14 21.54 20.64
C LEU A 111 -9.39 22.25 21.18
N SER A 112 -10.46 22.40 20.38
CA SER A 112 -11.74 22.92 20.90
C SER A 112 -12.56 21.88 21.66
N CYS A 113 -12.24 20.59 21.55
CA CYS A 113 -12.99 19.54 22.23
C CYS A 113 -12.41 19.34 23.64
N LYS A 114 -13.25 19.46 24.67
CA LYS A 114 -12.84 19.30 26.07
C LYS A 114 -12.38 17.87 26.37
N ASP A 115 -13.05 16.88 25.77
CA ASP A 115 -12.82 15.46 25.98
C ASP A 115 -13.27 14.65 24.75
N GLN A 116 -13.07 13.33 24.82
CA GLN A 116 -13.41 12.41 23.75
C GLN A 116 -14.92 12.40 23.46
N GLU A 117 -15.77 12.63 24.46
CA GLU A 117 -17.22 12.63 24.25
C GLU A 117 -17.63 13.81 23.37
N GLU A 118 -17.10 15.01 23.63
CA GLU A 118 -17.35 16.18 22.80
C GLU A 118 -16.82 16.00 21.36
N PHE A 119 -15.65 15.36 21.20
CA PHE A 119 -15.14 15.00 19.88
C PHE A 119 -16.10 14.08 19.12
N LEU A 120 -16.62 13.03 19.76
CA LEU A 120 -17.56 12.10 19.13
C LEU A 120 -18.91 12.75 18.79
N GLN A 121 -19.41 13.63 19.65
CA GLN A 121 -20.60 14.42 19.37
C GLN A 121 -20.40 15.32 18.14
N LYS A 122 -19.23 15.97 18.04
CA LYS A 122 -18.85 16.80 16.91
C LYS A 122 -18.65 16.01 15.62
N LEU A 123 -18.07 14.80 15.70
CA LEU A 123 -17.90 13.88 14.59
C LEU A 123 -19.26 13.41 14.01
N GLY A 124 -20.24 13.25 14.90
CA GLY A 124 -21.63 12.94 14.55
C GLY A 124 -21.92 11.44 14.50
N SER A 125 -23.06 11.06 15.10
CA SER A 125 -23.48 9.66 15.25
C SER A 125 -23.74 8.94 13.91
N ASP A 126 -24.20 9.65 12.88
CA ASP A 126 -24.44 9.07 11.56
C ASP A 126 -23.13 8.64 10.88
N ARG A 127 -22.08 9.48 10.98
CA ARG A 127 -20.75 9.15 10.47
C ARG A 127 -20.19 7.94 11.19
N ILE A 128 -20.27 7.91 12.52
CA ILE A 128 -19.79 6.78 13.34
C ILE A 128 -20.53 5.49 12.96
N ARG A 129 -21.86 5.53 12.83
CA ARG A 129 -22.67 4.36 12.43
C ARG A 129 -22.26 3.84 11.06
N ARG A 130 -22.02 4.74 10.09
CA ARG A 130 -21.54 4.36 8.76
C ARG A 130 -20.18 3.68 8.82
N LEU A 131 -19.22 4.22 9.58
CA LEU A 131 -17.89 3.61 9.74
C LEU A 131 -17.96 2.20 10.34
N ARG A 132 -18.83 2.00 11.33
CA ARG A 132 -19.09 0.68 11.92
C ARG A 132 -19.73 -0.27 10.91
N GLY A 133 -20.70 0.20 10.12
CA GLY A 133 -21.31 -0.57 9.04
C GLY A 133 -20.29 -1.02 8.00
N LYS A 134 -19.45 -0.08 7.52
CA LYS A 134 -18.39 -0.34 6.53
C LYS A 134 -17.33 -1.33 6.97
N ALA A 135 -17.14 -1.52 8.28
CA ALA A 135 -16.19 -2.50 8.81
C ALA A 135 -16.66 -3.94 8.62
N ASN A 136 -17.94 -4.17 8.32
CA ASN A 136 -18.44 -5.51 8.08
C ASN A 136 -17.78 -6.13 6.83
N GLY A 137 -17.24 -7.34 7.00
CA GLY A 137 -16.47 -8.06 5.97
C GLY A 137 -17.23 -8.38 4.68
N SER A 138 -18.55 -8.22 4.61
CA SER A 138 -19.32 -8.36 3.36
C SER A 138 -19.54 -7.04 2.60
N MET A 139 -19.25 -5.89 3.20
CA MET A 139 -19.57 -4.57 2.61
C MET A 139 -18.81 -4.26 1.32
N TRP A 140 -17.66 -4.92 1.09
CA TRP A 140 -16.89 -4.73 -0.15
C TRP A 140 -17.74 -5.04 -1.39
N LEU A 141 -18.68 -5.99 -1.33
CA LEU A 141 -19.53 -6.35 -2.47
C LEU A 141 -20.51 -5.22 -2.78
N GLU A 142 -21.19 -4.69 -1.77
CA GLU A 142 -22.15 -3.59 -1.95
C GLU A 142 -21.45 -2.32 -2.47
N GLU A 143 -20.30 -1.96 -1.91
CA GLU A 143 -19.53 -0.79 -2.38
C GLU A 143 -18.99 -0.98 -3.80
N THR A 144 -18.59 -2.20 -4.17
CA THR A 144 -18.16 -2.51 -5.54
C THR A 144 -19.34 -2.40 -6.51
N LEU A 145 -20.51 -2.91 -6.15
CA LEU A 145 -21.72 -2.82 -6.99
C LEU A 145 -22.19 -1.36 -7.14
N ASP A 146 -22.15 -0.57 -6.07
CA ASP A 146 -22.46 0.86 -6.11
C ASP A 146 -21.48 1.61 -7.03
N ALA A 147 -20.19 1.34 -6.90
CA ALA A 147 -19.18 1.92 -7.78
C ALA A 147 -19.38 1.49 -9.26
N ALA A 148 -19.76 0.24 -9.51
CA ALA A 148 -20.10 -0.23 -10.86
C ALA A 148 -21.33 0.49 -11.45
N ALA A 149 -22.25 0.94 -10.60
CA ALA A 149 -23.42 1.73 -10.97
C ALA A 149 -23.13 3.25 -11.10
N GLY A 150 -21.86 3.67 -10.91
CA GLY A 150 -21.45 5.07 -10.98
C GLY A 150 -21.60 5.85 -9.67
N GLY A 151 -21.74 5.14 -8.54
CA GLY A 151 -21.76 5.72 -7.20
C GLY A 151 -20.53 6.59 -6.91
N ILE A 152 -20.70 7.58 -6.03
CA ILE A 152 -19.64 8.54 -5.70
C ILE A 152 -18.80 7.99 -4.55
N GLY A 153 -17.51 7.83 -4.80
CA GLY A 153 -16.54 7.38 -3.80
C GLY A 153 -16.16 8.48 -2.81
N GLU A 154 -15.40 8.12 -1.77
CA GLU A 154 -14.95 9.04 -0.71
C GLU A 154 -13.92 10.08 -1.19
N ASN A 155 -13.48 9.99 -2.43
CA ASN A 155 -12.64 10.98 -3.10
C ASN A 155 -13.44 11.90 -4.06
N ASP A 156 -14.78 11.91 -3.92
CA ASP A 156 -15.74 12.62 -4.76
C ASP A 156 -15.68 12.25 -6.26
N GLN A 157 -15.15 11.07 -6.60
CA GLN A 157 -15.13 10.57 -7.97
C GLN A 157 -16.22 9.53 -8.21
N PRO A 158 -16.93 9.58 -9.35
CA PRO A 158 -17.83 8.50 -9.72
C PRO A 158 -17.04 7.22 -9.99
N GLY A 159 -17.64 6.07 -9.65
CA GLY A 159 -17.09 4.78 -10.01
C GLY A 159 -17.03 4.59 -11.53
N GLN A 160 -15.88 4.10 -12.02
CA GLN A 160 -15.59 3.95 -13.45
C GLN A 160 -14.93 2.59 -13.72
N MET A 161 -15.76 1.58 -13.97
CA MET A 161 -15.32 0.20 -14.27
C MET A 161 -15.48 -0.21 -15.74
N SER A 162 -15.61 0.76 -16.66
CA SER A 162 -15.77 0.45 -18.09
C SER A 162 -14.63 -0.47 -18.57
N PRO A 163 -14.90 -1.55 -19.30
CA PRO A 163 -13.86 -2.42 -19.87
C PRO A 163 -13.34 -1.91 -21.22
N ASP A 164 -13.63 -0.66 -21.62
CA ASP A 164 -13.18 -0.13 -22.91
C ASP A 164 -11.65 -0.01 -22.95
N GLU A 165 -11.04 -0.88 -23.76
CA GLU A 165 -9.59 -0.97 -23.99
C GLU A 165 -9.06 0.14 -24.89
N LYS A 166 -9.92 0.84 -25.63
CA LYS A 166 -9.49 1.93 -26.50
C LYS A 166 -9.13 3.18 -25.71
N VAL A 167 -9.47 3.21 -24.43
CA VAL A 167 -9.26 4.34 -23.53
C VAL A 167 -8.58 3.82 -22.26
N TYR A 168 -7.26 3.71 -22.28
CA TYR A 168 -6.43 3.50 -21.10
C TYR A 168 -5.45 4.66 -20.89
N VAL A 169 -5.05 4.90 -19.65
CA VAL A 169 -4.04 5.92 -19.28
C VAL A 169 -2.66 5.30 -19.03
N GLY A 170 -1.61 6.10 -19.05
CA GLY A 170 -0.23 5.61 -18.87
C GLY A 170 0.00 4.84 -17.56
N SER A 171 -0.71 5.18 -16.48
CA SER A 171 -0.64 4.44 -15.22
C SER A 171 -1.22 3.03 -15.32
N GLU A 172 -2.33 2.84 -16.04
CA GLU A 172 -2.90 1.52 -16.30
C GLU A 172 -1.92 0.66 -17.11
N MET A 173 -1.29 1.23 -18.15
CA MET A 173 -0.28 0.51 -18.93
C MET A 173 0.93 0.10 -18.08
N MET A 174 1.46 1.02 -17.26
CA MET A 174 2.56 0.74 -16.34
C MET A 174 2.20 -0.41 -15.38
N ILE A 175 1.01 -0.37 -14.78
CA ILE A 175 0.55 -1.38 -13.81
C ILE A 175 0.39 -2.75 -14.49
N VAL A 176 -0.21 -2.79 -15.69
CA VAL A 176 -0.38 -4.04 -16.44
C VAL A 176 0.96 -4.63 -16.87
N ALA A 177 1.86 -3.81 -17.43
CA ALA A 177 3.20 -4.26 -17.81
C ALA A 177 3.98 -4.77 -16.59
N ALA A 178 3.88 -4.08 -15.45
CA ALA A 178 4.50 -4.52 -14.19
C ALA A 178 3.91 -5.86 -13.71
N ALA A 179 2.59 -6.04 -13.76
CA ALA A 179 1.94 -7.28 -13.37
C ALA A 179 2.38 -8.47 -14.25
N ARG A 180 2.47 -8.27 -15.57
CA ARG A 180 2.96 -9.28 -16.52
C ARG A 180 4.40 -9.69 -16.19
N LYS A 181 5.28 -8.71 -15.97
CA LYS A 181 6.70 -8.94 -15.62
C LYS A 181 6.86 -9.58 -14.24
N GLN A 182 6.04 -9.21 -13.25
CA GLN A 182 6.01 -9.86 -11.94
C GLN A 182 5.60 -11.34 -12.05
N ALA A 183 4.56 -11.66 -12.83
CA ALA A 183 4.13 -13.04 -13.05
C ALA A 183 5.20 -13.88 -13.77
N GLU A 184 5.87 -13.32 -14.79
CA GLU A 184 7.01 -13.96 -15.46
C GLU A 184 8.13 -14.25 -14.45
N LEU A 185 8.52 -13.23 -13.68
CA LEU A 185 9.63 -13.32 -12.75
C LEU A 185 9.35 -14.29 -11.59
N ALA A 186 8.12 -14.29 -11.08
CA ALA A 186 7.68 -15.22 -10.04
C ALA A 186 7.86 -16.67 -10.49
N LYS A 187 7.41 -17.02 -11.70
CA LYS A 187 7.58 -18.36 -12.27
C LYS A 187 9.05 -18.69 -12.54
N LYS A 188 9.79 -17.74 -13.13
CA LYS A 188 11.20 -17.93 -13.51
C LYS A 188 12.12 -18.17 -12.31
N LEU A 189 11.84 -17.53 -11.18
CA LEU A 189 12.63 -17.63 -9.96
C LEU A 189 11.96 -18.47 -8.87
N GLU A 190 10.85 -19.16 -9.18
CA GLU A 190 10.08 -19.98 -8.25
C GLU A 190 9.65 -19.22 -6.96
N LEU A 191 9.38 -17.92 -7.09
CA LEU A 191 8.94 -17.07 -5.98
C LEU A 191 7.53 -17.46 -5.55
N ARG A 192 7.25 -17.35 -4.26
CA ARG A 192 6.00 -17.79 -3.64
C ARG A 192 5.22 -16.69 -2.96
N ASN A 193 5.85 -15.56 -2.66
CA ASN A 193 5.19 -14.46 -1.98
C ASN A 193 5.51 -13.13 -2.66
N VAL A 194 4.62 -12.15 -2.53
CA VAL A 194 4.88 -10.75 -2.86
C VAL A 194 4.53 -9.85 -1.69
N LEU A 195 5.45 -8.94 -1.32
CA LEU A 195 5.09 -7.76 -0.53
C LEU A 195 5.09 -6.53 -1.44
N ALA A 196 3.98 -5.81 -1.43
CA ALA A 196 3.81 -4.63 -2.26
C ALA A 196 3.75 -3.33 -1.44
N GLY A 197 4.27 -2.25 -2.02
CA GLY A 197 4.04 -0.89 -1.52
C GLY A 197 2.72 -0.30 -2.02
N VAL A 198 2.25 0.78 -1.39
CA VAL A 198 1.00 1.47 -1.73
C VAL A 198 0.97 1.93 -3.21
N GLY A 199 -0.22 1.89 -3.83
CA GLY A 199 -0.48 2.48 -5.15
C GLY A 199 -0.24 1.54 -6.32
N ALA A 200 0.44 2.01 -7.37
CA ALA A 200 0.70 1.23 -8.59
C ALA A 200 1.46 -0.08 -8.33
N ALA A 201 2.33 -0.10 -7.32
CA ALA A 201 3.04 -1.30 -6.91
C ALA A 201 2.10 -2.37 -6.33
N ASN A 202 1.11 -1.96 -5.50
CA ASN A 202 0.08 -2.85 -4.97
C ASN A 202 -0.86 -3.36 -6.07
N LEU A 203 -1.35 -2.47 -6.93
CA LEU A 203 -2.26 -2.85 -8.02
C LEU A 203 -1.61 -3.80 -9.02
N SER A 204 -0.32 -3.63 -9.33
CA SER A 204 0.40 -4.55 -10.20
C SER A 204 0.57 -5.93 -9.55
N ALA A 205 0.89 -5.98 -8.25
CA ALA A 205 0.98 -7.22 -7.50
C ALA A 205 -0.35 -7.98 -7.43
N TRP A 206 -1.47 -7.29 -7.24
CA TRP A 206 -2.81 -7.90 -7.24
C TRP A 206 -3.20 -8.45 -8.61
N LEU A 207 -2.89 -7.72 -9.69
CA LEU A 207 -3.12 -8.23 -11.04
C LEU A 207 -2.19 -9.42 -11.38
N ALA A 208 -0.93 -9.40 -10.92
CA ALA A 208 -0.01 -10.52 -11.07
C ALA A 208 -0.52 -11.76 -10.33
N LEU A 209 -1.04 -11.59 -9.11
CA LEU A 209 -1.68 -12.66 -8.34
C LEU A 209 -2.83 -13.31 -9.12
N ALA A 210 -3.75 -12.50 -9.66
CA ALA A 210 -4.88 -13.01 -10.43
C ALA A 210 -4.41 -13.87 -11.62
N LYS A 211 -3.44 -13.36 -12.40
CA LYS A 211 -2.84 -14.09 -13.52
C LYS A 211 -2.17 -15.41 -13.11
N LEU A 212 -1.38 -15.38 -12.05
CA LEU A 212 -0.69 -16.57 -11.55
C LEU A 212 -1.68 -17.63 -11.08
N ARG A 213 -2.78 -17.21 -10.44
CA ARG A 213 -3.85 -18.12 -10.00
C ARG A 213 -4.59 -18.76 -11.18
N ASP A 214 -4.87 -18.01 -12.25
CA ASP A 214 -5.50 -18.54 -13.47
C ASP A 214 -4.63 -19.63 -14.13
N GLU A 215 -3.31 -19.54 -13.96
CA GLU A 215 -2.35 -20.55 -14.41
C GLU A 215 -2.12 -21.68 -13.38
N GLY A 216 -2.78 -21.66 -12.23
CA GLY A 216 -2.61 -22.64 -11.15
C GLY A 216 -1.28 -22.53 -10.39
N TYR A 217 -0.62 -21.37 -10.44
CA TYR A 217 0.63 -21.12 -9.73
C TYR A 217 0.36 -20.57 -8.31
N GLU A 218 0.82 -21.29 -7.28
CA GLU A 218 0.67 -20.88 -5.89
C GLU A 218 1.56 -19.66 -5.57
N PHE A 219 0.90 -18.54 -5.25
CA PHE A 219 1.53 -17.27 -4.95
C PHE A 219 0.70 -16.51 -3.92
N GLU A 220 1.34 -16.01 -2.87
CA GLU A 220 0.69 -15.35 -1.75
C GLU A 220 1.06 -13.87 -1.66
N THR A 221 0.11 -13.05 -1.20
CA THR A 221 0.33 -11.61 -0.96
C THR A 221 0.69 -11.35 0.50
N MET A 222 1.45 -10.29 0.73
CA MET A 222 1.78 -9.80 2.06
C MET A 222 1.59 -8.28 2.13
N ALA A 223 1.16 -7.80 3.30
CA ALA A 223 1.14 -6.39 3.64
C ALA A 223 1.85 -6.18 4.97
N GLU A 224 2.71 -5.16 5.04
CA GLU A 224 3.65 -4.98 6.16
C GLU A 224 2.96 -4.93 7.53
N MET A 225 1.73 -4.41 7.62
CA MET A 225 1.00 -4.28 8.87
C MET A 225 0.71 -5.61 9.58
N GLY A 226 0.90 -6.75 8.92
CA GLY A 226 0.63 -8.06 9.47
C GLY A 226 -0.18 -9.01 8.60
N TYR A 227 -0.34 -8.76 7.30
CA TYR A 227 -1.09 -9.67 6.43
C TYR A 227 -0.18 -10.67 5.74
N PHE A 228 -0.58 -11.94 5.76
CA PHE A 228 0.02 -13.00 4.96
C PHE A 228 -1.08 -13.81 4.26
N GLY A 229 -0.90 -14.01 2.95
CA GLY A 229 -1.79 -14.77 2.08
C GLY A 229 -3.19 -14.19 2.03
N TYR A 230 -3.34 -12.90 1.79
CA TYR A 230 -4.66 -12.27 1.72
C TYR A 230 -5.20 -12.22 0.29
N GLU A 231 -6.47 -12.51 0.11
CA GLU A 231 -7.13 -12.28 -1.17
C GLU A 231 -7.57 -10.81 -1.26
N PRO A 232 -7.13 -10.06 -2.28
CA PRO A 232 -7.53 -8.67 -2.47
C PRO A 232 -9.04 -8.54 -2.66
N ARG A 233 -9.68 -7.69 -1.86
CA ARG A 233 -11.09 -7.33 -2.05
C ARG A 233 -11.25 -6.16 -3.02
N PRO A 234 -12.14 -6.27 -4.02
CA PRO A 234 -12.55 -5.16 -4.89
C PRO A 234 -13.03 -3.90 -4.15
N GLY A 235 -13.03 -2.78 -4.87
CA GLY A 235 -13.64 -1.52 -4.43
C GLY A 235 -12.73 -0.61 -3.58
N ASP A 236 -11.72 -1.15 -2.91
CA ASP A 236 -10.78 -0.38 -2.12
C ASP A 236 -9.32 -0.77 -2.45
N PRO A 237 -8.57 0.08 -3.17
CA PRO A 237 -7.22 -0.25 -3.61
C PRO A 237 -6.15 -0.04 -2.53
N TYR A 238 -6.53 0.45 -1.34
CA TYR A 238 -5.57 0.67 -0.27
C TYR A 238 -5.11 -0.66 0.32
N ILE A 239 -3.79 -0.85 0.37
CA ILE A 239 -3.18 -2.13 0.76
C ILE A 239 -3.55 -2.56 2.19
N PHE A 240 -3.77 -1.60 3.10
CA PHE A 240 -4.12 -1.85 4.50
C PHE A 240 -5.62 -1.78 4.77
N ASN A 241 -6.47 -1.84 3.75
CA ASN A 241 -7.91 -1.87 3.99
C ASN A 241 -8.28 -3.13 4.81
N PHE A 242 -9.19 -2.97 5.77
CA PHE A 242 -9.56 -4.06 6.66
C PHE A 242 -10.48 -5.10 6.02
N LYS A 243 -11.00 -4.86 4.81
CA LYS A 243 -11.81 -5.83 4.06
C LYS A 243 -10.97 -7.04 3.61
N ASN A 244 -9.65 -6.88 3.52
CA ASN A 244 -8.69 -7.96 3.27
C ASN A 244 -8.43 -8.81 4.54
N THR A 245 -8.72 -8.32 5.74
CA THR A 245 -8.39 -9.06 6.97
C THR A 245 -9.02 -10.47 7.02
N PRO A 246 -10.31 -10.65 6.71
CA PRO A 246 -10.94 -11.97 6.76
C PRO A 246 -10.44 -12.94 5.67
N THR A 247 -9.68 -12.48 4.69
CA THR A 247 -9.13 -13.33 3.62
C THR A 247 -7.69 -13.74 3.86
N CYS A 248 -7.05 -13.22 4.91
CA CYS A 248 -5.69 -13.58 5.26
C CYS A 248 -5.62 -15.05 5.70
N LEU A 249 -4.70 -15.82 5.12
CA LEU A 249 -4.29 -17.11 5.68
C LEU A 249 -3.73 -16.97 7.10
N GLN A 250 -3.02 -15.85 7.35
CA GLN A 250 -2.50 -15.52 8.66
C GLN A 250 -2.47 -14.00 8.87
N THR A 251 -2.81 -13.57 10.08
CA THR A 251 -2.58 -12.21 10.55
C THR A 251 -1.48 -12.17 11.61
N ASN A 252 -0.64 -11.14 11.60
CA ASN A 252 0.56 -11.01 12.43
C ASN A 252 0.91 -9.53 12.69
N ASP A 253 2.17 -9.23 13.02
CA ASP A 253 2.75 -7.89 13.21
C ASP A 253 3.79 -7.52 12.13
N ILE A 254 4.22 -6.26 12.16
CA ILE A 254 5.23 -5.70 11.25
C ILE A 254 6.57 -6.43 11.36
N LEU A 255 7.01 -6.81 12.56
CA LEU A 255 8.30 -7.50 12.71
C LEU A 255 8.28 -8.89 12.08
N SER A 256 7.15 -9.59 12.16
CA SER A 256 7.01 -10.90 11.55
C SER A 256 7.00 -10.77 10.03
N ILE A 257 6.23 -9.84 9.46
CA ILE A 257 6.17 -9.67 8.01
C ILE A 257 7.50 -9.14 7.47
N LEU A 258 7.96 -7.97 7.91
CA LEU A 258 9.15 -7.31 7.35
C LEU A 258 10.46 -7.94 7.87
N GLY A 259 10.52 -8.29 9.15
CA GLY A 259 11.72 -8.83 9.77
C GLY A 259 11.97 -10.31 9.46
N ILE A 260 10.91 -11.09 9.21
CA ILE A 260 11.04 -12.55 9.01
C ILE A 260 10.58 -12.98 7.62
N TYR A 261 9.34 -12.67 7.21
CA TYR A 261 8.73 -13.28 6.01
C TYR A 261 9.21 -12.65 4.70
N VAL A 262 9.56 -11.37 4.68
CA VAL A 262 10.17 -10.72 3.52
C VAL A 262 11.59 -11.21 3.26
N ASN A 263 12.33 -11.56 4.31
CA ASN A 263 13.75 -11.93 4.25
C ASN A 263 13.95 -13.40 3.86
N ASN A 264 13.53 -13.78 2.65
CA ASN A 264 13.80 -15.10 2.09
C ASN A 264 14.04 -15.07 0.58
N ASP A 265 14.52 -16.20 0.05
CA ASP A 265 14.84 -16.41 -1.35
C ASP A 265 13.61 -16.63 -2.26
N ARG A 266 12.40 -16.53 -1.72
CA ARG A 266 11.12 -16.76 -2.42
C ARG A 266 10.21 -15.54 -2.42
N ASN A 267 10.66 -14.40 -1.89
CA ASN A 267 9.86 -13.17 -1.86
C ASN A 267 10.15 -12.27 -3.07
N LEU A 268 9.07 -11.77 -3.68
CA LEU A 268 9.07 -10.69 -4.64
C LEU A 268 8.77 -9.38 -3.93
N GLY A 269 9.57 -8.35 -4.16
CA GLY A 269 9.23 -6.99 -3.79
C GLY A 269 8.54 -6.26 -4.95
N SER A 270 7.42 -5.60 -4.68
CA SER A 270 6.79 -4.65 -5.61
C SER A 270 6.84 -3.26 -5.00
N LEU A 271 7.64 -2.36 -5.56
CA LEU A 271 7.90 -1.04 -4.96
C LEU A 271 7.57 0.12 -5.91
N GLY A 272 7.18 1.24 -5.33
CA GLY A 272 7.13 2.53 -6.03
C GLY A 272 8.44 3.31 -5.83
N ALA A 273 8.73 4.28 -6.69
CA ALA A 273 9.89 5.15 -6.54
C ALA A 273 9.61 6.60 -6.96
N ALA A 274 10.19 7.57 -6.23
CA ALA A 274 10.26 8.96 -6.66
C ALA A 274 11.48 9.23 -7.53
N GLN A 275 12.61 8.57 -7.24
CA GLN A 275 13.77 8.52 -8.14
C GLN A 275 14.31 7.09 -8.25
N VAL A 276 14.90 6.78 -9.40
CA VAL A 276 15.57 5.53 -9.73
C VAL A 276 16.96 5.83 -10.28
N SER A 277 17.99 5.13 -9.80
CA SER A 277 19.37 5.25 -10.28
C SER A 277 19.67 4.33 -11.47
N ARG A 278 20.81 4.56 -12.14
CA ARG A 278 21.36 3.67 -13.18
C ARG A 278 21.47 2.20 -12.75
N TYR A 279 21.69 1.95 -11.47
CA TYR A 279 21.85 0.61 -10.88
C TYR A 279 20.60 0.16 -10.11
N GLY A 280 19.48 0.87 -10.26
CA GLY A 280 18.20 0.53 -9.65
C GLY A 280 18.03 0.95 -8.20
N ASP A 281 18.90 1.79 -7.63
CA ASP A 281 18.66 2.37 -6.30
C ASP A 281 17.39 3.21 -6.34
N VAL A 282 16.65 3.20 -5.23
CA VAL A 282 15.36 3.88 -5.13
C VAL A 282 15.42 4.99 -4.09
N ASN A 283 14.82 6.13 -4.42
CA ASN A 283 14.52 7.19 -3.48
C ASN A 283 13.01 7.33 -3.29
N SER A 284 12.57 7.29 -2.03
CA SER A 284 11.22 7.67 -1.59
C SER A 284 11.23 8.54 -0.32
N THR A 285 12.43 8.90 0.18
CA THR A 285 12.60 9.58 1.48
C THR A 285 12.65 11.09 1.33
N CYS A 286 13.57 11.63 0.53
CA CYS A 286 13.72 13.07 0.41
C CYS A 286 14.51 13.50 -0.83
N ILE A 287 14.31 14.76 -1.21
CA ILE A 287 15.21 15.52 -2.08
C ILE A 287 15.89 16.56 -1.18
N PRO A 288 17.18 16.39 -0.81
CA PRO A 288 17.88 17.23 0.15
C PRO A 288 17.79 18.72 -0.20
N GLY A 289 17.49 19.54 0.81
CA GLY A 289 17.33 21.00 0.66
C GLY A 289 16.08 21.45 -0.11
N LYS A 290 15.23 20.52 -0.57
CA LYS A 290 14.01 20.84 -1.33
C LYS A 290 12.74 20.30 -0.69
N LEU A 291 12.67 18.98 -0.45
CA LEU A 291 11.41 18.34 -0.08
C LEU A 291 11.65 17.04 0.70
N HIS A 292 10.95 16.88 1.82
CA HIS A 292 10.76 15.57 2.42
C HIS A 292 9.58 14.87 1.73
N LEU A 293 9.79 13.62 1.30
CA LEU A 293 8.78 12.84 0.59
C LEU A 293 7.96 12.05 1.61
N LEU A 294 7.98 10.71 1.55
CA LEU A 294 7.19 9.85 2.42
C LEU A 294 8.04 9.12 3.47
N GLY A 295 9.32 8.89 3.16
CA GLY A 295 10.19 8.02 3.94
C GLY A 295 10.32 6.63 3.32
N SER A 296 10.99 5.73 4.04
CA SER A 296 11.18 4.35 3.59
C SER A 296 9.94 3.48 3.83
N GLY A 297 9.24 3.67 4.97
CA GLY A 297 8.31 2.63 5.46
C GLY A 297 9.04 1.28 5.54
N GLY A 298 8.38 0.19 5.15
CA GLY A 298 9.05 -1.11 4.92
C GLY A 298 9.76 -1.24 3.57
N GLY A 299 9.83 -0.18 2.76
CA GLY A 299 10.38 -0.24 1.39
C GLY A 299 11.85 -0.64 1.32
N ASN A 300 12.67 -0.28 2.32
CA ASN A 300 14.07 -0.75 2.39
C ASN A 300 14.17 -2.22 2.81
N ASP A 301 13.34 -2.69 3.75
CA ASP A 301 13.27 -4.10 4.15
C ASP A 301 12.90 -4.98 2.95
N VAL A 302 11.89 -4.56 2.18
CA VAL A 302 11.49 -5.23 0.94
C VAL A 302 12.61 -5.23 -0.09
N ALA A 303 13.25 -4.08 -0.33
CA ALA A 303 14.32 -3.98 -1.31
C ALA A 303 15.53 -4.84 -0.98
N SER A 304 15.89 -4.89 0.30
CA SER A 304 17.09 -5.57 0.78
C SER A 304 16.85 -7.06 1.01
N GLY A 305 15.65 -7.44 1.48
CA GLY A 305 15.31 -8.80 1.90
C GLY A 305 14.75 -9.70 0.80
N SER A 306 14.11 -9.12 -0.23
CA SER A 306 13.48 -9.89 -1.31
C SER A 306 14.51 -10.48 -2.28
N ALA A 307 14.22 -11.67 -2.81
CA ALA A 307 15.04 -12.33 -3.83
C ALA A 307 15.11 -11.52 -5.14
N ALA A 308 14.00 -10.85 -5.47
CA ALA A 308 13.89 -9.97 -6.62
C ALA A 308 12.90 -8.83 -6.34
N VAL A 309 13.11 -7.69 -6.99
CA VAL A 309 12.24 -6.52 -6.86
C VAL A 309 11.88 -5.97 -8.24
N VAL A 310 10.60 -5.67 -8.41
CA VAL A 310 10.06 -4.90 -9.55
C VAL A 310 9.64 -3.53 -9.03
N VAL A 311 10.14 -2.48 -9.68
CA VAL A 311 9.83 -1.09 -9.32
C VAL A 311 8.89 -0.49 -10.37
N THR A 312 7.82 0.16 -9.93
CA THR A 312 6.98 1.02 -10.79
C THR A 312 7.31 2.49 -10.56
N ALA A 313 7.64 3.23 -11.62
CA ALA A 313 7.95 4.66 -11.52
C ALA A 313 7.67 5.39 -12.84
N TYR A 314 7.05 6.56 -12.78
CA TYR A 314 6.85 7.40 -13.96
C TYR A 314 8.18 7.89 -14.52
N LEU A 315 8.39 7.77 -15.82
CA LEU A 315 9.62 8.20 -16.49
C LEU A 315 9.80 9.72 -16.39
N GLY A 316 11.05 10.17 -16.35
CA GLY A 316 11.37 11.60 -16.38
C GLY A 316 12.77 11.91 -15.88
N LYS A 317 13.37 12.97 -16.43
CA LYS A 317 14.79 13.31 -16.22
C LYS A 317 15.18 13.58 -14.77
N GLU A 318 14.28 14.16 -13.99
CA GLU A 318 14.51 14.42 -12.55
C GLU A 318 14.24 13.18 -11.67
N LYS A 319 13.65 12.13 -12.25
CA LYS A 319 13.32 10.87 -11.58
C LYS A 319 14.33 9.78 -11.92
N PHE A 320 14.77 9.68 -13.16
CA PHE A 320 15.73 8.70 -13.64
C PHE A 320 17.11 9.34 -13.76
N LYS A 321 17.90 9.23 -12.68
CA LYS A 321 19.20 9.92 -12.54
C LYS A 321 20.35 8.93 -12.56
N GLU A 322 21.56 9.37 -12.91
CA GLU A 322 22.74 8.50 -12.78
C GLU A 322 22.93 8.00 -11.34
N SER A 323 22.63 8.86 -10.36
CA SER A 323 22.53 8.50 -8.94
C SER A 323 21.38 9.26 -8.29
N CYS A 324 20.66 8.61 -7.37
CA CYS A 324 19.59 9.25 -6.60
C CYS A 324 20.14 10.34 -5.69
N ASP A 325 19.32 11.36 -5.40
CA ASP A 325 19.71 12.42 -4.46
C ASP A 325 19.81 11.91 -3.01
N TYR A 326 19.08 10.83 -2.72
CA TYR A 326 19.16 10.06 -1.49
C TYR A 326 18.85 8.60 -1.81
N VAL A 327 19.63 7.66 -1.29
CA VAL A 327 19.36 6.23 -1.44
C VAL A 327 18.49 5.79 -0.27
N THR A 328 17.19 5.61 -0.53
CA THR A 328 16.27 5.03 0.46
C THR A 328 16.40 3.52 0.52
N SER A 329 16.50 2.91 -0.66
CA SER A 329 16.61 1.47 -0.81
C SER A 329 17.67 1.13 -1.84
N PRO A 330 18.57 0.16 -1.57
CA PRO A 330 19.63 -0.23 -2.49
C PRO A 330 19.06 -1.00 -3.71
N GLY A 331 19.65 -0.77 -4.87
CA GLY A 331 19.20 -1.35 -6.14
C GLY A 331 19.61 -2.80 -6.39
N LYS A 332 20.38 -3.42 -5.48
CA LYS A 332 20.98 -4.74 -5.68
C LYS A 332 19.99 -5.82 -6.13
N ASN A 333 18.83 -5.89 -5.47
CA ASN A 333 17.81 -6.91 -5.80
C ASN A 333 16.77 -6.41 -6.82
N VAL A 334 16.83 -5.14 -7.23
CA VAL A 334 15.97 -4.60 -8.29
C VAL A 334 16.34 -5.26 -9.61
N ARG A 335 15.40 -6.02 -10.17
CA ARG A 335 15.57 -6.73 -11.44
C ARG A 335 14.95 -5.96 -12.59
N MET A 336 13.86 -5.25 -12.33
CA MET A 336 13.09 -4.56 -13.35
C MET A 336 12.56 -3.24 -12.82
N VAL A 337 12.49 -2.26 -13.72
CA VAL A 337 11.81 -0.99 -13.49
C VAL A 337 10.83 -0.78 -14.63
N VAL A 338 9.55 -0.73 -14.31
CA VAL A 338 8.47 -0.52 -15.27
C VAL A 338 7.96 0.90 -15.12
N THR A 339 7.87 1.61 -16.24
CA THR A 339 7.42 3.00 -16.29
C THR A 339 6.10 3.13 -17.04
N ASP A 340 5.61 4.35 -17.21
CA ASP A 340 4.48 4.67 -18.08
C ASP A 340 4.82 4.61 -19.58
N ARG A 341 6.08 4.34 -19.94
CA ARG A 341 6.58 4.35 -21.33
C ARG A 341 7.31 3.09 -21.77
N CYS A 342 7.99 2.43 -20.84
CA CYS A 342 8.97 1.40 -21.15
C CYS A 342 9.29 0.49 -19.95
N VAL A 343 10.03 -0.58 -20.24
CA VAL A 343 10.56 -1.53 -19.27
C VAL A 343 12.09 -1.49 -19.32
N PHE A 344 12.70 -1.34 -18.15
CA PHE A 344 14.12 -1.55 -17.94
C PHE A 344 14.34 -2.85 -17.17
N GLU A 345 15.35 -3.63 -17.55
CA GLU A 345 15.72 -4.86 -16.86
C GLU A 345 17.24 -4.93 -16.63
N LYS A 346 17.63 -5.67 -15.58
CA LYS A 346 19.01 -6.11 -15.38
C LYS A 346 19.18 -7.51 -15.96
N GLU A 347 20.11 -7.66 -16.88
CA GLU A 347 20.52 -9.00 -17.34
C GLU A 347 21.14 -9.82 -16.19
N PRO A 348 21.02 -11.16 -16.21
CA PRO A 348 21.67 -12.01 -15.22
C PRO A 348 23.17 -11.73 -15.09
N GLY A 349 23.63 -11.44 -13.87
CA GLY A 349 25.03 -11.14 -13.57
C GLY A 349 25.48 -9.72 -13.99
N LYS A 350 24.55 -8.86 -14.43
CA LYS A 350 24.78 -7.44 -14.70
C LYS A 350 24.04 -6.59 -13.67
N GLU A 351 24.60 -5.41 -13.38
CA GLU A 351 24.06 -4.50 -12.36
C GLU A 351 23.36 -3.27 -12.94
N GLU A 352 23.60 -2.97 -14.22
CA GLU A 352 23.07 -1.77 -14.87
C GLU A 352 21.70 -2.06 -15.51
N LEU A 353 20.77 -1.12 -15.35
CA LEU A 353 19.47 -1.14 -16.04
C LEU A 353 19.63 -0.87 -17.54
N VAL A 354 19.06 -1.75 -18.35
CA VAL A 354 19.05 -1.68 -19.82
C VAL A 354 17.60 -1.55 -20.29
N LEU A 355 17.36 -0.72 -21.31
CA LEU A 355 16.05 -0.65 -21.96
C LEU A 355 15.80 -1.97 -22.72
N THR A 356 14.77 -2.71 -22.33
CA THR A 356 14.41 -4.00 -22.95
C THR A 356 13.05 -4.00 -23.62
N GLY A 357 12.15 -3.09 -23.26
CA GLY A 357 10.85 -2.98 -23.90
C GLY A 357 10.33 -1.56 -23.93
N TYR A 358 9.53 -1.26 -24.94
CA TYR A 358 8.81 0.01 -25.09
C TYR A 358 7.34 -0.26 -25.32
N PHE A 359 6.47 0.68 -24.97
CA PHE A 359 5.03 0.48 -25.13
C PHE A 359 4.61 0.86 -26.55
N ALA A 360 4.10 -0.14 -27.30
CA ALA A 360 3.73 0.02 -28.70
C ALA A 360 2.21 0.14 -28.85
N GLY A 361 1.77 0.99 -29.79
CA GLY A 361 0.37 1.09 -30.16
C GLY A 361 -0.58 1.60 -29.05
N GLY A 362 -1.87 1.64 -29.35
CA GLY A 362 -2.89 2.18 -28.43
C GLY A 362 -2.80 3.70 -28.26
N ALA A 363 -3.54 4.24 -27.28
CA ALA A 363 -3.68 5.69 -27.09
C ALA A 363 -2.40 6.39 -26.59
N GLN A 364 -1.45 5.64 -26.01
CA GLN A 364 -0.28 6.17 -25.30
C GLN A 364 1.07 5.58 -25.81
N GLY A 365 1.04 4.60 -26.72
CA GLY A 365 2.25 3.94 -27.21
C GLY A 365 2.96 4.70 -28.33
N TYR A 366 4.22 4.33 -28.55
CA TYR A 366 5.05 4.88 -29.62
C TYR A 366 4.67 4.30 -30.99
N ALA A 367 4.88 5.09 -32.06
CA ALA A 367 4.60 4.65 -33.42
C ALA A 367 5.72 3.78 -34.01
N SER A 368 6.94 3.91 -33.48
CA SER A 368 8.13 3.17 -33.92
C SER A 368 9.13 2.96 -32.78
N GLU A 369 10.00 1.97 -32.94
CA GLU A 369 11.10 1.71 -32.00
C GLU A 369 12.08 2.89 -31.95
N GLU A 370 12.38 3.50 -33.10
CA GLU A 370 13.32 4.62 -33.20
C GLU A 370 12.83 5.85 -32.42
N GLU A 371 11.54 6.17 -32.54
CA GLU A 371 10.89 7.24 -31.78
C GLU A 371 10.95 6.95 -30.27
N ALA A 372 10.59 5.72 -29.87
CA ALA A 372 10.60 5.31 -28.48
C ALA A 372 11.99 5.46 -27.86
N VAL A 373 13.02 4.92 -28.53
CA VAL A 373 14.40 4.97 -28.04
C VAL A 373 14.90 6.40 -27.92
N ALA A 374 14.59 7.27 -28.89
CA ALA A 374 15.00 8.67 -28.85
C ALA A 374 14.35 9.43 -27.68
N ASP A 375 13.03 9.27 -27.50
CA ASP A 375 12.29 9.92 -26.42
C ASP A 375 12.74 9.41 -25.04
N ILE A 376 12.81 8.09 -24.84
CA ILE A 376 13.20 7.49 -23.56
C ILE A 376 14.62 7.93 -23.17
N LYS A 377 15.58 7.93 -24.10
CA LYS A 377 16.94 8.42 -23.85
C LYS A 377 16.96 9.89 -23.41
N SER A 378 16.06 10.72 -23.92
CA SER A 378 15.99 12.14 -23.54
C SER A 378 15.52 12.35 -22.08
N GLN A 379 14.83 11.36 -21.51
CA GLN A 379 14.25 11.39 -20.18
C GLN A 379 15.10 10.66 -19.12
N VAL A 380 16.22 10.07 -19.51
CA VAL A 380 17.12 9.32 -18.63
C VAL A 380 18.43 10.08 -18.43
N GLY A 381 18.84 10.24 -17.17
CA GLY A 381 19.99 11.04 -16.76
C GLY A 381 21.36 10.37 -16.88
N TRP A 382 21.44 9.18 -17.46
CA TRP A 382 22.70 8.46 -17.73
C TRP A 382 22.77 7.98 -19.18
N PRO A 383 23.95 7.60 -19.70
CA PRO A 383 24.10 6.98 -21.01
C PRO A 383 23.37 5.63 -21.11
N LEU A 384 22.07 5.68 -21.43
CA LEU A 384 21.18 4.52 -21.42
C LEU A 384 21.59 3.48 -22.48
N LYS A 385 21.84 2.26 -22.02
CA LYS A 385 22.00 1.08 -22.86
C LYS A 385 20.63 0.59 -23.33
N VAL A 386 20.62 0.09 -24.58
CA VAL A 386 19.44 -0.46 -25.24
C VAL A 386 19.78 -1.89 -25.62
N ALA A 387 18.89 -2.84 -25.33
CA ALA A 387 19.07 -4.23 -25.71
C ALA A 387 19.08 -4.39 -27.24
N ASP A 388 19.82 -5.38 -27.74
CA ASP A 388 19.91 -5.66 -29.19
C ASP A 388 18.57 -5.99 -29.83
N LYS A 389 17.64 -6.51 -29.02
CA LYS A 389 16.26 -6.78 -29.42
C LYS A 389 15.32 -6.18 -28.38
N LEU A 390 14.60 -5.14 -28.78
CA LEU A 390 13.56 -4.53 -27.96
C LEU A 390 12.23 -5.25 -28.11
N GLU A 391 11.56 -5.43 -26.98
CA GLU A 391 10.18 -5.91 -26.91
C GLU A 391 9.22 -4.74 -27.19
N ALA A 392 8.41 -4.86 -28.24
CA ALA A 392 7.22 -4.03 -28.43
C ALA A 392 6.12 -4.55 -27.50
N VAL A 393 5.95 -3.91 -26.34
CA VAL A 393 4.99 -4.36 -25.33
C VAL A 393 3.58 -3.96 -25.76
N GLU A 394 2.72 -4.98 -25.92
CA GLU A 394 1.32 -4.83 -26.34
C GLU A 394 0.48 -4.07 -25.30
N PRO A 395 -0.55 -3.32 -25.74
CA PRO A 395 -1.45 -2.60 -24.85
C PRO A 395 -2.19 -3.52 -23.87
N PRO A 396 -2.84 -2.95 -22.83
CA PRO A 396 -3.67 -3.72 -21.91
C PRO A 396 -4.85 -4.39 -22.61
N THR A 397 -5.18 -5.61 -22.19
CA THR A 397 -6.40 -6.30 -22.62
C THR A 397 -7.62 -5.79 -21.83
N LYS A 398 -8.84 -6.02 -22.36
CA LYS A 398 -10.10 -5.70 -21.63
C LYS A 398 -10.16 -6.32 -20.25
N GLU A 399 -9.72 -7.56 -20.12
CA GLU A 399 -9.75 -8.31 -18.87
C GLU A 399 -8.81 -7.69 -17.83
N GLU A 400 -7.57 -7.36 -18.22
CA GLU A 400 -6.61 -6.70 -17.34
C GLU A 400 -7.13 -5.33 -16.87
N LEU A 401 -7.71 -4.54 -17.78
CA LEU A 401 -8.31 -3.25 -17.42
C LEU A 401 -9.51 -3.41 -16.51
N TYR A 402 -10.37 -4.40 -16.76
CA TYR A 402 -11.54 -4.67 -15.93
C TYR A 402 -11.12 -5.05 -14.51
N ILE A 403 -10.16 -5.96 -14.34
CA ILE A 403 -9.65 -6.37 -13.03
C ILE A 403 -9.05 -5.17 -12.28
N LEU A 404 -8.23 -4.35 -12.94
CA LEU A 404 -7.63 -3.17 -12.30
C LEU A 404 -8.68 -2.14 -11.87
N ARG A 405 -9.62 -1.82 -12.76
CA ARG A 405 -10.70 -0.85 -12.47
C ARG A 405 -11.67 -1.39 -11.42
N MET A 406 -11.83 -2.69 -11.29
CA MET A 406 -12.59 -3.31 -10.19
C MET A 406 -11.89 -3.13 -8.84
N TYR A 407 -10.56 -3.19 -8.78
CA TYR A 407 -9.80 -2.92 -7.56
C TYR A 407 -9.74 -1.43 -7.19
N ASP A 408 -9.66 -0.54 -8.18
CA ASP A 408 -9.64 0.92 -7.98
C ASP A 408 -10.73 1.65 -8.80
N PRO A 409 -12.01 1.46 -8.48
CA PRO A 409 -13.08 1.97 -9.33
C PRO A 409 -13.24 3.48 -9.28
N HIS A 410 -12.77 4.11 -8.21
CA HIS A 410 -12.83 5.57 -8.05
C HIS A 410 -11.52 6.25 -8.48
N ARG A 411 -10.61 5.53 -9.15
CA ARG A 411 -9.36 6.06 -9.71
C ARG A 411 -8.52 6.81 -8.68
N GLN A 412 -8.33 6.21 -7.51
CA GLN A 412 -7.45 6.75 -6.49
C GLN A 412 -5.98 6.71 -6.93
N PHE A 413 -5.58 5.64 -7.61
CA PHE A 413 -4.24 5.39 -8.13
C PHE A 413 -4.19 5.22 -9.65
N LEU A 414 -5.32 4.89 -10.31
CA LEU A 414 -5.47 4.84 -11.77
C LEU A 414 -5.67 6.25 -12.37
N ARG A 415 -4.64 7.10 -12.30
CA ARG A 415 -4.68 8.51 -12.73
C ARG A 415 -3.73 8.84 -13.86
#